data_AF-A0A6I1FAB6-F1
#
_entry.id   AF-A0A6I1FAB6-F1
#
_cell.length_a   1.000
_cell.length_b   1.000
_cell.length_c   1.000
_cell.angle_alpha   90.00
_cell.angle_beta   90.00
_cell.angle_gamma   90.00
#
_symmetry.space_group_name_H-M   'P 1'
#
loop_
_entity.id
_entity.type
_entity.pdbx_description
1 polymer ?
#
loop_
_entity_poly.entity_id
_entity_poly.type
_entity_poly.pdbx_seq_one_letter_code
_entity_poly.pdbx_strand_id
1 'polypeptide(L)'
;MNIGRNEKCPCGSGKKFKNCCIDDPKFTATKVNNGIPRKYMSEFALHTFSSKVTICYPKLLETVDVSNASYHIYMINKIKRLSFIENSLKVTDTYVEVQVKHGVTLTDKVETIKIPLHENMVDYELESDKILFMKDGCGGGVKFDILWIYTAFSTENLECEILYVGQAYGKIGNRDALKRLKSHETLQKVMADILYEDINYEIAITLWEFTPRLLTSMDGRKGFQVTDKEDKEHFLKVLSAPPLYLDSQIINVTEGALINYFKPKYNEKFKNNFPDIGHKGYKFYYDYDYNAITVELDPSCVNIEIYSDCTGYSQFSPIEYLLNSEEERKSMFVL
;
A
#
# COMPACT_ATOMS: atom_id res chain seq x y z
N MET A 1 -15.30 -27.74 5.55
CA MET A 1 -16.15 -28.17 6.69
C MET A 1 -16.89 -26.93 7.18
N ASN A 2 -18.22 -26.90 7.13
CA ASN A 2 -19.01 -25.67 7.25
C ASN A 2 -19.52 -25.43 8.67
N ILE A 3 -18.75 -24.72 9.51
CA ILE A 3 -19.09 -24.52 10.94
C ILE A 3 -19.74 -23.14 11.13
N GLY A 4 -20.90 -23.09 11.79
CA GLY A 4 -21.59 -21.84 12.08
C GLY A 4 -21.00 -21.09 13.29
N ARG A 5 -21.03 -19.75 13.29
CA ARG A 5 -20.53 -18.90 14.40
C ARG A 5 -21.07 -19.30 15.78
N ASN A 6 -22.33 -19.75 15.83
CA ASN A 6 -22.99 -20.17 17.07
C ASN A 6 -22.89 -21.68 17.37
N GLU A 7 -22.27 -22.48 16.49
CA GLU A 7 -22.04 -23.91 16.70
C GLU A 7 -20.86 -24.16 17.65
N LYS A 8 -20.76 -25.39 18.17
CA LYS A 8 -19.63 -25.78 19.01
C LYS A 8 -18.33 -25.78 18.20
N CYS A 9 -17.28 -25.21 18.78
CA CYS A 9 -15.98 -25.10 18.14
C CYS A 9 -15.37 -26.49 17.87
N PRO A 10 -14.83 -26.76 16.67
CA PRO A 10 -14.29 -28.07 16.29
C PRO A 10 -13.00 -28.44 17.03
N CYS A 11 -12.34 -27.48 17.69
CA CYS A 11 -11.12 -27.74 18.45
C CYS A 11 -11.36 -28.49 19.77
N GLY A 12 -12.62 -28.80 20.11
CA GLY A 12 -12.97 -29.55 21.32
C GLY A 12 -13.05 -28.69 22.59
N SER A 13 -12.93 -27.37 22.51
CA SER A 13 -12.94 -26.45 23.67
C SER A 13 -14.29 -26.34 24.40
N GLY A 14 -15.38 -26.87 23.82
CA GLY A 14 -16.74 -26.75 24.35
C GLY A 14 -17.37 -25.35 24.20
N LYS A 15 -16.62 -24.34 23.75
CA LYS A 15 -17.10 -22.98 23.48
C LYS A 15 -17.79 -22.87 22.11
N LYS A 16 -18.61 -21.83 21.92
CA LYS A 16 -19.14 -21.47 20.58
C LYS A 16 -17.99 -21.02 19.67
N PHE A 17 -18.07 -21.32 18.38
CA PHE A 17 -17.00 -21.03 17.41
C PHE A 17 -16.59 -19.55 17.41
N LYS A 18 -17.55 -18.63 17.48
CA LYS A 18 -17.31 -17.17 17.57
C LYS A 18 -16.53 -16.69 18.79
N ASN A 19 -16.50 -17.49 19.86
CA ASN A 19 -15.78 -17.16 21.09
C ASN A 19 -14.52 -18.03 21.25
N CYS A 20 -14.02 -18.61 20.16
CA CYS A 20 -12.92 -19.55 20.18
C CYS A 20 -11.99 -19.37 18.97
N CYS A 21 -12.17 -20.15 17.90
CA CYS A 21 -11.22 -20.23 16.78
C CYS A 21 -11.68 -19.44 15.55
N ILE A 22 -12.52 -18.40 15.73
CA ILE A 22 -13.05 -17.61 14.62
C ILE A 22 -11.97 -16.80 13.90
N ASP A 23 -10.93 -16.39 14.63
CA ASP A 23 -9.81 -15.60 14.12
C ASP A 23 -8.57 -16.45 13.78
N ASP A 24 -8.70 -17.78 13.85
CA ASP A 24 -7.60 -18.69 13.54
C ASP A 24 -7.45 -18.84 12.01
N PRO A 25 -6.26 -18.56 11.43
CA PRO A 25 -5.93 -18.67 9.99
C PRO A 25 -6.40 -19.98 9.35
N LYS A 26 -6.41 -21.06 10.13
CA LYS A 26 -6.77 -22.41 9.70
C LYS A 26 -8.27 -22.59 9.44
N PHE A 27 -9.10 -21.68 9.97
CA PHE A 27 -10.56 -21.70 9.87
C PHE A 27 -11.14 -20.43 9.23
N THR A 28 -10.30 -19.48 8.80
CA THR A 28 -10.72 -18.17 8.23
C THR A 28 -11.40 -18.29 6.87
N ALA A 29 -11.41 -19.48 6.26
CA ALA A 29 -12.15 -19.76 5.03
C ALA A 29 -13.66 -20.06 5.24
N THR A 30 -14.25 -19.69 6.39
CA THR A 30 -15.60 -20.19 6.74
C THR A 30 -16.71 -19.13 6.62
N LYS A 31 -17.43 -19.26 5.49
CA LYS A 31 -18.82 -18.85 5.14
C LYS A 31 -19.06 -17.44 4.59
N VAL A 32 -19.01 -17.37 3.26
CA VAL A 32 -19.86 -16.49 2.43
C VAL A 32 -21.32 -16.71 2.86
N ASN A 33 -21.99 -15.65 3.31
CA ASN A 33 -23.39 -15.65 3.73
C ASN A 33 -24.33 -15.89 2.52
N ASN A 34 -24.60 -17.15 2.20
CA ASN A 34 -25.51 -17.56 1.12
C ASN A 34 -27.01 -17.34 1.39
N GLY A 35 -27.40 -16.46 2.33
CA GLY A 35 -28.80 -16.34 2.76
C GLY A 35 -29.30 -14.95 3.14
N ILE A 36 -28.42 -13.95 3.31
CA ILE A 36 -28.85 -12.58 3.56
C ILE A 36 -28.91 -11.86 2.21
N PRO A 37 -30.09 -11.40 1.78
CA PRO A 37 -30.17 -10.62 0.56
C PRO A 37 -29.46 -9.29 0.75
N ARG A 38 -28.97 -8.72 -0.37
CA ARG A 38 -28.48 -7.32 -0.37
C ARG A 38 -29.57 -6.40 0.17
N LYS A 39 -29.15 -5.37 0.91
CA LYS A 39 -30.10 -4.41 1.47
C LYS A 39 -30.76 -3.64 0.34
N TYR A 40 -29.94 -3.09 -0.55
CA TYR A 40 -30.35 -2.33 -1.72
C TYR A 40 -30.02 -3.07 -3.02
N MET A 41 -30.75 -2.71 -4.09
CA MET A 41 -30.42 -3.06 -5.48
C MET A 41 -29.14 -2.35 -5.91
N SER A 42 -29.02 -1.08 -5.52
CA SER A 42 -27.87 -0.22 -5.81
C SER A 42 -27.03 -0.01 -4.55
N GLU A 43 -25.82 -0.55 -4.57
CA GLU A 43 -24.88 -0.49 -3.45
C GLU A 43 -23.66 0.37 -3.81
N PHE A 44 -23.09 1.05 -2.82
CA PHE A 44 -22.03 2.04 -3.03
C PHE A 44 -20.86 1.87 -2.06
N ALA A 45 -19.66 2.18 -2.52
CA ALA A 45 -18.46 2.18 -1.68
C ALA A 45 -17.57 3.38 -1.97
N LEU A 46 -16.87 3.84 -0.93
CA LEU A 46 -15.70 4.69 -1.13
C LEU A 46 -14.57 3.80 -1.65
N HIS A 47 -13.93 4.24 -2.73
CA HIS A 47 -12.73 3.62 -3.25
C HIS A 47 -11.62 4.65 -3.33
N THR A 48 -10.46 4.33 -2.79
CA THR A 48 -9.25 5.13 -2.98
C THR A 48 -8.20 4.27 -3.66
N PHE A 49 -7.61 4.79 -4.73
CA PHE A 49 -6.55 4.09 -5.46
C PHE A 49 -5.30 4.95 -5.53
N SER A 50 -4.13 4.32 -5.57
CA SER A 50 -2.87 5.02 -5.75
C SER A 50 -2.76 5.60 -7.16
N SER A 51 -2.74 6.93 -7.29
CA SER A 51 -2.58 7.61 -8.58
C SER A 51 -1.12 7.80 -8.97
N LYS A 52 -0.22 7.91 -7.98
CA LYS A 52 1.23 8.02 -8.18
C LYS A 52 1.96 7.38 -7.02
N VAL A 53 3.11 6.78 -7.30
CA VAL A 53 4.02 6.25 -6.31
C VAL A 53 5.45 6.56 -6.70
N THR A 54 6.28 6.86 -5.70
CA THR A 54 7.74 6.91 -5.84
C THR A 54 8.39 6.23 -4.65
N ILE A 55 9.63 5.79 -4.83
CA ILE A 55 10.43 5.15 -3.80
C ILE A 55 11.80 5.81 -3.74
N CYS A 56 12.30 6.06 -2.53
CA CYS A 56 13.61 6.66 -2.31
C CYS A 56 14.23 6.24 -0.99
N TYR A 57 15.55 6.32 -0.87
CA TYR A 57 16.21 6.26 0.43
C TYR A 57 15.86 7.48 1.30
N PRO A 58 15.85 7.35 2.64
CA PRO A 58 15.62 8.48 3.55
C PRO A 58 16.52 9.70 3.28
N LYS A 59 17.78 9.48 2.89
CA LYS A 59 18.73 10.56 2.56
C LYS A 59 18.32 11.40 1.34
N LEU A 60 17.50 10.83 0.45
CA LEU A 60 17.06 11.42 -0.82
C LEU A 60 15.63 11.98 -0.76
N LEU A 61 14.97 11.97 0.40
CA LEU A 61 13.60 12.48 0.54
C LEU A 61 13.44 13.94 0.04
N GLU A 62 14.45 14.79 0.21
CA GLU A 62 14.39 16.20 -0.21
C GLU A 62 14.58 16.39 -1.73
N THR A 63 15.08 15.37 -2.44
CA THR A 63 15.30 15.39 -3.89
C THR A 63 14.12 14.83 -4.67
N VAL A 64 13.11 14.25 -3.99
CA VAL A 64 11.88 13.76 -4.62
C VAL A 64 11.16 14.91 -5.33
N ASP A 65 10.75 14.67 -6.57
CA ASP A 65 9.94 15.61 -7.33
C ASP A 65 8.50 15.66 -6.79
N VAL A 66 8.12 16.84 -6.31
CA VAL A 66 6.78 17.16 -5.79
C VAL A 66 6.06 18.19 -6.66
N SER A 67 6.62 18.56 -7.82
CA SER A 67 6.02 19.56 -8.72
C SER A 67 4.67 19.12 -9.27
N ASN A 68 4.52 17.81 -9.51
CA ASN A 68 3.33 17.21 -10.09
C ASN A 68 2.72 16.13 -9.18
N ALA A 69 3.19 15.97 -7.94
CA ALA A 69 2.71 14.93 -7.04
C ALA A 69 2.54 15.47 -5.61
N SER A 70 1.42 15.12 -4.98
CA SER A 70 1.07 15.62 -3.65
C SER A 70 1.47 14.68 -2.52
N TYR A 71 1.71 13.40 -2.81
CA TYR A 71 2.07 12.32 -1.88
C TYR A 71 1.41 12.42 -0.49
N HIS A 72 0.31 11.70 -0.33
CA HIS A 72 -0.59 11.82 0.81
C HIS A 72 -0.16 10.92 1.98
N ILE A 73 0.35 9.73 1.67
CA ILE A 73 0.74 8.71 2.64
C ILE A 73 2.15 8.25 2.30
N TYR A 74 2.97 8.05 3.32
CA TYR A 74 4.27 7.41 3.19
C TYR A 74 4.25 6.05 3.90
N MET A 75 5.11 5.15 3.43
CA MET A 75 5.40 3.90 4.13
C MET A 75 6.90 3.76 4.32
N ILE A 76 7.29 3.27 5.51
CA ILE A 76 8.67 2.90 5.82
C ILE A 76 8.79 1.41 5.53
N ASN A 77 9.64 1.06 4.57
CA ASN A 77 9.83 -0.30 4.11
C ASN A 77 11.22 -0.80 4.51
N LYS A 78 11.29 -2.00 5.08
CA LYS A 78 12.52 -2.77 5.21
C LYS A 78 12.76 -3.50 3.90
N ILE A 79 13.92 -3.30 3.32
CA ILE A 79 14.35 -3.94 2.08
C ILE A 79 15.68 -4.64 2.32
N LYS A 80 15.96 -5.69 1.54
CA LYS A 80 17.31 -6.27 1.51
C LYS A 80 18.26 -5.23 0.92
N ARG A 81 19.43 -5.06 1.56
CA ARG A 81 20.38 -4.01 1.19
C ARG A 81 20.92 -4.24 -0.21
N LEU A 82 20.79 -3.25 -1.08
CA LEU A 82 21.28 -3.32 -2.46
C LEU A 82 22.68 -2.70 -2.54
N SER A 83 23.65 -3.36 -3.19
CA SER A 83 24.96 -2.74 -3.47
C SER A 83 25.45 -3.11 -4.86
N PHE A 84 25.99 -2.14 -5.60
CA PHE A 84 26.70 -2.42 -6.85
C PHE A 84 27.97 -3.21 -6.55
N ILE A 85 28.32 -4.13 -7.43
CA ILE A 85 29.61 -4.82 -7.40
C ILE A 85 30.62 -3.98 -8.20
N GLU A 86 31.64 -3.46 -7.52
CA GLU A 86 32.60 -2.47 -8.03
C GLU A 86 33.18 -2.83 -9.41
N ASN A 87 33.60 -4.08 -9.62
CA ASN A 87 34.22 -4.53 -10.86
C ASN A 87 33.25 -5.21 -11.84
N SER A 88 31.95 -4.98 -11.69
CA SER A 88 30.93 -5.64 -12.53
C SER A 88 30.41 -4.78 -13.68
N LEU A 89 30.72 -3.48 -13.68
CA LEU A 89 30.26 -2.54 -14.69
C LEU A 89 30.87 -2.90 -16.05
N LYS A 90 30.02 -3.14 -17.06
CA LYS A 90 30.46 -3.33 -18.45
C LYS A 90 29.60 -2.50 -19.38
N VAL A 91 30.28 -1.80 -20.28
CA VAL A 91 29.63 -1.00 -21.32
C VAL A 91 29.72 -1.78 -22.63
N THR A 92 28.56 -1.97 -23.27
CA THR A 92 28.45 -2.58 -24.60
C THR A 92 27.99 -1.51 -25.60
N ASP A 93 27.86 -1.88 -26.88
CA ASP A 93 27.37 -0.96 -27.92
C ASP A 93 25.88 -0.57 -27.76
N THR A 94 25.12 -1.28 -26.92
CA THR A 94 23.65 -1.10 -26.80
C THR A 94 23.16 -0.84 -25.39
N TYR A 95 23.91 -1.29 -24.37
CA TYR A 95 23.54 -1.13 -22.96
C TYR A 95 24.76 -1.11 -22.04
N VAL A 96 24.56 -0.62 -20.82
CA VAL A 96 25.45 -0.80 -19.68
C VAL A 96 24.89 -1.91 -18.80
N GLU A 97 25.71 -2.90 -18.46
CA GLU A 97 25.36 -3.88 -17.42
C GLU A 97 26.15 -3.63 -16.14
N VAL A 98 25.47 -3.83 -15.01
CA VAL A 98 26.07 -3.76 -13.68
C VAL A 98 25.45 -4.86 -12.82
N GLN A 99 26.25 -5.48 -11.96
CA GLN A 99 25.73 -6.44 -11.00
C GLN A 99 25.36 -5.77 -9.68
N VAL A 100 24.20 -6.14 -9.15
CA VAL A 100 23.69 -5.74 -7.84
C VAL A 100 23.65 -6.95 -6.94
N LYS A 101 24.26 -6.85 -5.75
CA LYS A 101 24.14 -7.85 -4.69
C LYS A 101 23.09 -7.45 -3.67
N HIS A 102 22.43 -8.46 -3.12
CA HIS A 102 21.39 -8.34 -2.10
C HIS A 102 21.95 -8.83 -0.75
N GLY A 103 22.13 -7.91 0.19
CA GLY A 103 22.77 -8.14 1.49
C GLY A 103 24.24 -7.72 1.55
N VAL A 104 24.82 -7.86 2.74
CA VAL A 104 26.20 -7.45 3.04
C VAL A 104 27.04 -8.65 3.45
N THR A 105 26.69 -9.30 4.55
CA THR A 105 27.41 -10.48 5.09
C THR A 105 26.83 -11.77 4.53
N LEU A 106 25.51 -11.80 4.34
CA LEU A 106 24.79 -12.87 3.69
C LEU A 106 24.32 -12.34 2.34
N THR A 107 25.10 -12.62 1.31
CA THR A 107 24.69 -12.36 -0.08
C THR A 107 23.68 -13.42 -0.46
N ASP A 108 22.41 -13.04 -0.44
CA ASP A 108 21.33 -13.95 -0.83
C ASP A 108 21.34 -14.17 -2.34
N LYS A 109 21.64 -13.09 -3.07
CA LYS A 109 21.49 -13.05 -4.52
C LYS A 109 22.40 -12.00 -5.17
N VAL A 110 22.78 -12.27 -6.42
CA VAL A 110 23.39 -11.31 -7.33
C VAL A 110 22.57 -11.27 -8.61
N GLU A 111 22.19 -10.06 -9.03
CA GLU A 111 21.43 -9.78 -10.23
C GLU A 111 22.26 -8.97 -11.21
N THR A 112 22.09 -9.20 -12.51
CA THR A 112 22.68 -8.36 -13.56
C THR A 112 21.60 -7.44 -14.12
N ILE A 113 21.74 -6.14 -13.89
CA ILE A 113 20.83 -5.12 -14.41
C ILE A 113 21.40 -4.58 -15.73
N LYS A 114 20.56 -4.48 -16.75
CA LYS A 114 20.90 -3.90 -18.05
C LYS A 114 20.19 -2.56 -18.24
N ILE A 115 20.97 -1.51 -18.45
CA ILE A 115 20.51 -0.14 -18.60
C ILE A 115 20.75 0.27 -20.06
N PRO A 116 19.70 0.62 -20.83
CA PRO A 116 19.87 1.10 -22.20
C PRO A 116 20.79 2.33 -22.26
N LEU A 117 21.64 2.42 -23.28
CA LEU A 117 22.45 3.62 -23.49
C LEU A 117 21.56 4.82 -23.82
N HIS A 118 21.94 5.99 -23.30
CA HIS A 118 21.34 7.26 -23.66
C HIS A 118 22.27 8.00 -24.62
N GLU A 119 21.74 8.59 -25.70
CA GLU A 119 22.54 9.18 -26.81
C GLU A 119 23.58 10.21 -26.36
N ASN A 120 23.29 10.93 -25.27
CA ASN A 120 24.16 11.99 -24.75
C ASN A 120 25.21 11.51 -23.72
N MET A 121 25.19 10.24 -23.32
CA MET A 121 26.06 9.70 -22.28
C MET A 121 27.22 8.93 -22.89
N VAL A 122 28.45 9.31 -22.53
CA VAL A 122 29.69 8.81 -23.17
C VAL A 122 30.57 7.98 -22.23
N ASP A 123 30.41 8.11 -20.92
CA ASP A 123 31.20 7.40 -19.92
C ASP A 123 30.34 7.03 -18.70
N TYR A 124 30.73 5.95 -18.01
CA TYR A 124 29.96 5.34 -16.93
C TYR A 124 30.90 4.90 -15.83
N GLU A 125 30.64 5.35 -14.60
CA GLU A 125 31.44 4.97 -13.45
C GLU A 125 30.59 4.73 -12.20
N LEU A 126 31.05 3.80 -11.35
CA LEU A 126 30.49 3.61 -10.02
C LEU A 126 31.23 4.55 -9.05
N GLU A 127 30.57 5.61 -8.61
CA GLU A 127 31.12 6.54 -7.61
C GLU A 127 31.12 5.91 -6.20
N SER A 128 30.21 4.98 -5.96
CA SER A 128 30.11 4.17 -4.76
C SER A 128 29.33 2.89 -5.03
N ASP A 129 29.19 2.03 -4.02
CA ASP A 129 28.30 0.87 -4.08
C ASP A 129 26.81 1.22 -4.20
N LYS A 130 26.45 2.51 -4.15
CA LYS A 130 25.06 3.00 -4.23
C LYS A 130 24.80 3.96 -5.39
N ILE A 131 25.82 4.41 -6.11
CA ILE A 131 25.69 5.50 -7.09
C ILE A 131 26.38 5.13 -8.40
N LEU A 132 25.60 5.14 -9.47
CA LEU A 132 26.09 5.10 -10.85
C LEU A 132 26.10 6.52 -11.41
N PHE A 133 27.24 6.97 -11.90
CA PHE A 133 27.38 8.27 -12.57
C PHE A 133 27.49 8.05 -14.08
N MET A 134 26.53 8.60 -14.82
CA MET A 134 26.54 8.62 -16.29
C MET A 134 27.02 10.00 -16.74
N LYS A 135 28.18 10.05 -17.40
CA LYS A 135 28.80 11.31 -17.81
C LYS A 135 28.44 11.68 -19.24
N ASP A 136 28.23 12.97 -19.45
CA ASP A 136 28.07 13.53 -20.79
C ASP A 136 29.43 13.89 -21.42
N GLY A 137 29.43 14.17 -22.73
CA GLY A 137 30.63 14.57 -23.46
C GLY A 137 31.17 15.97 -23.11
N CYS A 138 30.49 16.72 -22.25
CA CYS A 138 30.82 18.09 -21.85
C CYS A 138 31.46 18.17 -20.45
N GLY A 139 31.73 17.01 -19.82
CA GLY A 139 32.30 16.93 -18.47
C GLY A 139 31.26 17.03 -17.34
N GLY A 140 29.96 17.02 -17.68
CA GLY A 140 28.84 16.90 -16.75
C GLY A 140 28.30 15.46 -16.67
N GLY A 141 27.04 15.33 -16.26
CA GLY A 141 26.35 14.04 -16.21
C GLY A 141 25.20 13.97 -15.21
N VAL A 142 24.65 12.77 -15.04
CA VAL A 142 23.55 12.47 -14.11
C VAL A 142 23.94 11.32 -13.19
N LYS A 143 23.68 11.50 -11.88
CA LYS A 143 23.89 10.47 -10.86
C LYS A 143 22.58 9.76 -10.57
N PHE A 144 22.60 8.44 -10.64
CA PHE A 144 21.48 7.58 -10.31
C PHE A 144 21.83 6.74 -9.11
N ASP A 145 20.96 6.75 -8.10
CA ASP A 145 21.11 5.85 -6.97
C ASP A 145 20.64 4.44 -7.35
N ILE A 146 21.20 3.44 -6.68
CA ILE A 146 20.95 2.03 -6.95
C ILE A 146 19.48 1.65 -6.83
N LEU A 147 18.72 2.29 -5.94
CA LEU A 147 17.31 1.96 -5.74
C LEU A 147 16.51 2.37 -6.97
N TRP A 148 16.75 3.57 -7.49
CA TRP A 148 16.14 4.01 -8.74
C TRP A 148 16.49 3.08 -9.91
N ILE A 149 17.78 2.76 -10.09
CA ILE A 149 18.24 1.83 -11.14
C ILE A 149 17.55 0.47 -11.02
N TYR A 150 17.48 -0.08 -9.81
CA TYR A 150 16.84 -1.36 -9.55
C TYR A 150 15.35 -1.32 -9.91
N THR A 151 14.62 -0.30 -9.43
CA THR A 151 13.17 -0.18 -9.67
C THR A 151 12.83 0.11 -11.12
N ALA A 152 13.74 0.71 -11.88
CA ALA A 152 13.53 1.05 -13.29
C ALA A 152 13.89 -0.09 -14.26
N PHE A 153 14.90 -0.90 -13.92
CA PHE A 153 15.52 -1.80 -14.90
C PHE A 153 15.67 -3.25 -14.44
N SER A 154 15.48 -3.58 -13.15
CA SER A 154 15.49 -4.99 -12.73
C SER A 154 14.28 -5.72 -13.33
N THR A 155 14.49 -6.98 -13.70
CA THR A 155 13.41 -7.88 -14.10
C THR A 155 12.67 -8.48 -12.90
N GLU A 156 13.19 -8.28 -11.69
CA GLU A 156 12.62 -8.81 -10.47
C GLU A 156 12.13 -7.70 -9.55
N ASN A 157 11.04 -7.99 -8.84
CA ASN A 157 10.44 -7.06 -7.90
C ASN A 157 11.33 -6.88 -6.66
N LEU A 158 11.41 -5.66 -6.15
CA LEU A 158 12.04 -5.42 -4.85
C LEU A 158 11.06 -5.77 -3.73
N GLU A 159 11.42 -6.75 -2.91
CA GLU A 159 10.68 -7.10 -1.71
C GLU A 159 10.74 -5.98 -0.66
N CYS A 160 9.56 -5.47 -0.28
CA CYS A 160 9.38 -4.37 0.65
C CYS A 160 8.47 -4.78 1.82
N GLU A 161 9.05 -5.01 2.99
CA GLU A 161 8.28 -5.24 4.22
C GLU A 161 7.89 -3.90 4.85
N ILE A 162 6.59 -3.62 4.91
CA ILE A 162 6.04 -2.40 5.49
C ILE A 162 6.15 -2.47 7.01
N LEU A 163 7.00 -1.60 7.56
CA LEU A 163 7.23 -1.44 9.00
C LEU A 163 6.36 -0.36 9.62
N TYR A 164 5.97 0.64 8.83
CA TYR A 164 5.15 1.76 9.27
C TYR A 164 4.39 2.39 8.10
N VAL A 165 3.15 2.81 8.33
CA VAL A 165 2.36 3.66 7.43
C VAL A 165 2.01 4.96 8.16
N GLY A 166 2.16 6.10 7.49
CA GLY A 166 1.79 7.38 8.05
C GLY A 166 1.45 8.44 7.00
N GLN A 167 0.88 9.55 7.44
CA GLN A 167 0.55 10.67 6.57
C GLN A 167 1.75 11.57 6.27
N ALA A 168 1.89 11.99 5.02
CA ALA A 168 2.98 12.87 4.58
C ALA A 168 2.60 14.36 4.53
N TYR A 169 1.42 14.79 5.02
CA TYR A 169 0.85 16.11 4.67
C TYR A 169 1.62 17.37 5.11
N GLY A 170 1.83 18.26 4.13
CA GLY A 170 1.77 19.72 4.24
C GLY A 170 0.69 20.22 3.29
N LYS A 171 0.10 21.42 3.51
CA LYS A 171 -0.92 22.00 2.62
C LYS A 171 -0.44 21.90 1.15
N ILE A 172 -1.06 21.02 0.36
CA ILE A 172 -0.75 20.74 -1.05
C ILE A 172 0.74 20.43 -1.27
N GLY A 173 1.14 19.15 -1.18
CA GLY A 173 2.38 18.63 -1.80
C GLY A 173 3.68 19.39 -1.51
N ASN A 174 3.76 20.15 -0.42
CA ASN A 174 4.90 21.03 -0.23
C ASN A 174 6.12 20.22 0.23
N ARG A 175 7.29 20.50 -0.36
CA ARG A 175 8.61 19.97 -0.02
C ARG A 175 8.91 20.01 1.49
N ASP A 176 8.31 20.97 2.19
CA ASP A 176 8.37 21.09 3.66
C ASP A 176 7.86 19.85 4.41
N ALA A 177 6.93 19.10 3.84
CA ALA A 177 6.37 17.93 4.48
C ALA A 177 7.34 16.73 4.44
N LEU A 178 8.03 16.55 3.31
CA LEU A 178 9.13 15.57 3.19
C LEU A 178 10.31 15.95 4.10
N LYS A 179 10.58 17.25 4.27
CA LYS A 179 11.57 17.74 5.23
C LYS A 179 11.21 17.40 6.68
N ARG A 180 9.93 17.53 7.06
CA ARG A 180 9.45 17.11 8.40
C ARG A 180 9.55 15.60 8.59
N LEU A 181 9.25 14.82 7.55
CA LEU A 181 9.36 13.37 7.58
C LEU A 181 10.79 12.91 7.88
N LYS A 182 11.80 13.53 7.26
CA LYS A 182 13.21 13.22 7.53
C LYS A 182 13.62 13.45 8.99
N SER A 183 13.02 14.45 9.64
CA SER A 183 13.23 14.75 11.07
C SER A 183 12.27 14.02 11.99
N HIS A 184 11.46 13.09 11.48
CA HIS A 184 10.42 12.42 12.24
C HIS A 184 11.01 11.35 13.18
N GLU A 185 10.63 11.41 14.46
CA GLU A 185 11.15 10.51 15.50
C GLU A 185 10.94 9.04 15.17
N THR A 186 9.77 8.67 14.64
CA THR A 186 9.48 7.28 14.24
C THR A 186 10.41 6.81 13.12
N LEU A 187 10.72 7.65 12.12
CA LEU A 187 11.62 7.26 11.04
C LEU A 187 13.03 7.02 11.58
N GLN A 188 13.52 7.93 12.42
CA GLN A 188 14.84 7.81 13.05
C GLN A 188 14.93 6.56 13.93
N LYS A 189 13.88 6.27 14.71
CA LYS A 189 13.79 5.06 15.52
C LYS A 189 13.85 3.80 14.66
N VAL A 190 13.01 3.70 13.62
CA VAL A 190 13.00 2.54 12.73
C VAL A 190 14.35 2.34 12.04
N MET A 191 14.99 3.43 11.57
CA MET A 191 16.32 3.37 10.97
C MET A 191 17.38 2.85 11.96
N ALA A 192 17.34 3.31 13.22
CA ALA A 192 18.28 2.86 14.25
C ALA A 192 18.07 1.38 14.62
N ASP A 193 16.82 0.96 14.76
CA ASP A 193 16.45 -0.42 15.07
C ASP A 193 16.94 -1.36 13.96
N ILE A 194 16.63 -1.09 12.69
CA ILE A 194 17.05 -1.96 11.57
C ILE A 194 18.57 -2.03 11.42
N LEU A 195 19.26 -0.90 11.58
CA LEU A 195 20.72 -0.88 11.51
C LEU A 195 21.37 -1.71 12.63
N TYR A 196 20.73 -1.78 13.81
CA TYR A 196 21.20 -2.57 14.94
C TYR A 196 20.82 -4.06 14.82
N GLU A 197 19.62 -4.36 14.31
CA GLU A 197 19.09 -5.73 14.19
C GLU A 197 19.85 -6.54 13.12
N ASP A 198 19.98 -6.04 11.88
CA ASP A 198 20.65 -6.76 10.80
C ASP A 198 21.18 -5.84 9.68
N ILE A 199 22.50 -5.81 9.52
CA ILE A 199 23.21 -5.03 8.50
C ILE A 199 22.89 -5.43 7.04
N ASN A 200 22.30 -6.61 6.84
CA ASN A 200 21.85 -7.08 5.53
C ASN A 200 20.58 -6.36 5.05
N TYR A 201 19.90 -5.62 5.92
CA TYR A 201 18.71 -4.85 5.58
C TYR A 201 18.96 -3.35 5.68
N GLU A 202 18.10 -2.59 5.02
CA GLU A 202 18.06 -1.14 5.10
C GLU A 202 16.63 -0.64 4.92
N ILE A 203 16.45 0.67 5.01
CA ILE A 203 15.15 1.31 4.89
C ILE A 203 15.02 2.05 3.56
N ALA A 204 13.88 1.83 2.88
CA ALA A 204 13.39 2.65 1.78
C ALA A 204 12.03 3.26 2.13
N ILE A 205 11.74 4.43 1.57
CA ILE A 205 10.46 5.13 1.78
C ILE A 205 9.69 5.11 0.47
N THR A 206 8.46 4.62 0.51
CA THR A 206 7.50 4.78 -0.59
C THR A 206 6.55 5.92 -0.26
N LEU A 207 6.32 6.79 -1.24
CA LEU A 207 5.43 7.95 -1.14
C LEU A 207 4.27 7.75 -2.11
N TRP A 208 3.04 7.79 -1.60
CA TRP A 208 1.83 7.41 -2.32
C TRP A 208 0.87 8.59 -2.44
N GLU A 209 0.49 8.92 -3.66
CA GLU A 209 -0.64 9.80 -3.97
C GLU A 209 -1.89 8.94 -4.18
N PHE A 210 -3.02 9.43 -3.69
CA PHE A 210 -4.31 8.73 -3.72
C PHE A 210 -5.38 9.60 -4.36
N THR A 211 -6.26 8.96 -5.12
CA THR A 211 -7.45 9.58 -5.71
C THR A 211 -8.70 8.83 -5.26
N PRO A 212 -9.74 9.53 -4.75
CA PRO A 212 -11.00 8.89 -4.38
C PRO A 212 -11.94 8.72 -5.58
N ARG A 213 -12.79 7.71 -5.49
CA ARG A 213 -13.86 7.41 -6.44
C ARG A 213 -15.04 6.75 -5.74
N LEU A 214 -16.23 7.00 -6.27
CA LEU A 214 -17.44 6.27 -5.88
C LEU A 214 -17.51 4.97 -6.69
N LEU A 215 -17.52 3.82 -6.02
CA LEU A 215 -17.89 2.56 -6.65
C LEU A 215 -19.39 2.34 -6.51
N THR A 216 -19.98 1.74 -7.55
CA THR A 216 -21.40 1.41 -7.60
C THR A 216 -21.58 0.00 -8.12
N SER A 217 -22.41 -0.78 -7.45
CA SER A 217 -22.84 -2.11 -7.87
C SER A 217 -24.35 -2.11 -8.01
N MET A 218 -24.86 -2.53 -9.17
CA MET A 218 -26.29 -2.67 -9.42
C MET A 218 -26.61 -4.14 -9.68
N ASP A 219 -27.51 -4.71 -8.88
CA ASP A 219 -27.97 -6.07 -9.06
C ASP A 219 -29.39 -6.10 -9.63
N GLY A 220 -29.56 -6.55 -10.87
CA GLY A 220 -30.89 -6.59 -11.52
C GLY A 220 -31.80 -7.73 -11.06
N ARG A 221 -31.38 -8.55 -10.10
CA ARG A 221 -32.19 -9.66 -9.56
C ARG A 221 -33.21 -9.14 -8.53
N LYS A 222 -34.04 -10.04 -8.00
CA LYS A 222 -35.06 -9.73 -6.98
C LYS A 222 -34.64 -10.23 -5.61
N GLY A 223 -35.33 -9.73 -4.57
CA GLY A 223 -35.23 -10.25 -3.20
C GLY A 223 -34.43 -9.39 -2.24
N PHE A 224 -34.34 -8.07 -2.46
CA PHE A 224 -33.67 -7.13 -1.56
C PHE A 224 -34.41 -6.96 -0.22
N GLN A 225 -33.71 -6.45 0.80
CA GLN A 225 -34.30 -6.22 2.12
C GLN A 225 -35.29 -5.03 2.14
N VAL A 226 -35.10 -4.07 1.24
CA VAL A 226 -35.92 -2.84 1.16
C VAL A 226 -36.82 -2.82 -0.07
N THR A 227 -37.81 -1.94 -0.05
CA THR A 227 -38.71 -1.69 -1.18
C THR A 227 -38.03 -0.88 -2.30
N ASP A 228 -38.56 -0.97 -3.53
CA ASP A 228 -38.07 -0.17 -4.68
C ASP A 228 -38.09 1.34 -4.40
N LYS A 229 -39.02 1.81 -3.56
CA LYS A 229 -39.10 3.22 -3.16
C LYS A 229 -37.93 3.61 -2.26
N GLU A 230 -37.63 2.79 -1.25
CA GLU A 230 -36.51 3.02 -0.33
C GLU A 230 -35.16 2.91 -1.05
N ASP A 231 -35.01 1.96 -1.98
CA ASP A 231 -33.82 1.85 -2.84
C ASP A 231 -33.61 3.12 -3.67
N LYS A 232 -34.67 3.62 -4.31
CA LYS A 232 -34.59 4.86 -5.08
C LYS A 232 -34.25 6.08 -4.22
N GLU A 233 -34.79 6.16 -3.01
CA GLU A 233 -34.46 7.23 -2.05
C GLU A 233 -32.99 7.16 -1.62
N HIS A 234 -32.48 5.97 -1.34
CA HIS A 234 -31.05 5.75 -1.03
C HIS A 234 -30.15 6.12 -2.20
N PHE A 235 -30.48 5.67 -3.41
CA PHE A 235 -29.74 5.99 -4.64
C PHE A 235 -29.64 7.51 -4.84
N LEU A 236 -30.77 8.22 -4.76
CA LEU A 236 -30.81 9.68 -4.91
C LEU A 236 -30.05 10.39 -3.79
N LYS A 237 -30.12 9.87 -2.55
CA LYS A 237 -29.36 10.40 -1.42
C LYS A 237 -27.85 10.31 -1.68
N VAL A 238 -27.34 9.15 -2.12
CA VAL A 238 -25.91 8.98 -2.43
C VAL A 238 -25.47 9.89 -3.57
N LEU A 239 -26.26 10.03 -4.63
CA LEU A 239 -25.95 10.93 -5.74
C LEU A 239 -26.04 12.42 -5.38
N SER A 240 -26.78 12.77 -4.33
CA SER A 240 -26.82 14.14 -3.80
C SER A 240 -25.58 14.52 -2.98
N ALA A 241 -24.70 13.57 -2.70
CA ALA A 241 -23.46 13.82 -1.96
C ALA A 241 -22.57 14.83 -2.70
N PRO A 242 -21.78 15.65 -1.96
CA PRO A 242 -20.76 16.49 -2.57
C PRO A 242 -19.80 15.65 -3.43
N PRO A 243 -19.19 16.23 -4.49
CA PRO A 243 -18.20 15.51 -5.26
C PRO A 243 -17.06 15.00 -4.36
N LEU A 244 -16.60 13.79 -4.62
CA LEU A 244 -15.50 13.17 -3.88
C LEU A 244 -14.18 13.85 -4.27
N TYR A 245 -13.83 14.90 -3.53
CA TYR A 245 -12.50 15.47 -3.53
C TYR A 245 -11.68 14.86 -2.40
N LEU A 246 -10.40 14.62 -2.65
CA LEU A 246 -9.52 14.12 -1.60
C LEU A 246 -9.39 15.17 -0.48
N ASP A 247 -9.78 14.77 0.73
CA ASP A 247 -9.71 15.58 1.93
C ASP A 247 -9.08 14.80 3.09
N SER A 248 -8.82 15.51 4.20
CA SER A 248 -8.28 14.92 5.45
C SER A 248 -9.03 13.68 5.93
N GLN A 249 -10.34 13.58 5.68
CA GLN A 249 -11.14 12.45 6.14
C GLN A 249 -10.84 11.21 5.28
N ILE A 250 -10.81 11.36 3.97
CA ILE A 250 -10.47 10.28 3.04
C ILE A 250 -9.04 9.78 3.28
N ILE A 251 -8.10 10.67 3.55
CA ILE A 251 -6.72 10.29 3.88
C ILE A 251 -6.68 9.48 5.18
N ASN A 252 -7.35 9.95 6.24
CA ASN A 252 -7.42 9.22 7.51
C ASN A 252 -8.06 7.84 7.35
N VAL A 253 -9.09 7.74 6.49
CA VAL A 253 -9.72 6.47 6.14
C VAL A 253 -8.73 5.55 5.42
N THR A 254 -8.04 6.08 4.42
CA THR A 254 -7.08 5.32 3.61
C THR A 254 -5.91 4.84 4.46
N GLU A 255 -5.34 5.72 5.29
CA GLU A 255 -4.28 5.38 6.25
C GLU A 255 -4.76 4.30 7.23
N GLY A 256 -5.95 4.45 7.81
CA GLY A 256 -6.52 3.49 8.76
C GLY A 256 -6.72 2.10 8.13
N ALA A 257 -7.25 2.06 6.91
CA ALA A 257 -7.44 0.83 6.14
C ALA A 257 -6.11 0.11 5.85
N LEU A 258 -5.08 0.87 5.43
CA LEU A 258 -3.74 0.35 5.17
C LEU A 258 -3.07 -0.19 6.44
N ILE A 259 -3.13 0.57 7.55
CA ILE A 259 -2.57 0.13 8.83
C ILE A 259 -3.28 -1.13 9.33
N ASN A 260 -4.60 -1.21 9.22
CA ASN A 260 -5.34 -2.38 9.67
C ASN A 260 -5.04 -3.62 8.82
N TYR A 261 -4.83 -3.44 7.51
CA TYR A 261 -4.54 -4.52 6.58
C TYR A 261 -3.14 -5.08 6.79
N PHE A 262 -2.13 -4.21 6.79
CA PHE A 262 -0.73 -4.62 6.92
C PHE A 262 -0.30 -4.84 8.38
N LYS A 263 -0.98 -4.24 9.37
CA LYS A 263 -0.60 -4.27 10.78
C LYS A 263 0.90 -4.02 11.05
N PRO A 264 1.52 -2.96 10.47
CA PRO A 264 2.98 -2.79 10.48
C PRO A 264 3.57 -2.72 11.90
N LYS A 265 4.77 -3.28 12.13
CA LYS A 265 5.42 -3.40 13.46
C LYS A 265 5.30 -2.11 14.29
N TYR A 266 5.54 -0.94 13.71
CA TYR A 266 5.65 0.34 14.42
C TYR A 266 4.36 1.18 14.49
N ASN A 267 3.27 0.78 13.82
CA ASN A 267 1.97 1.43 14.03
C ASN A 267 1.32 0.91 15.33
N GLU A 268 0.54 1.72 16.02
CA GLU A 268 -0.25 1.26 17.19
C GLU A 268 -1.75 1.51 16.99
N LYS A 269 -2.08 2.73 16.55
CA LYS A 269 -3.44 3.14 16.18
C LYS A 269 -3.91 2.38 14.92
N PHE A 270 -5.22 2.18 14.77
CA PHE A 270 -5.88 1.55 13.61
C PHE A 270 -5.61 0.06 13.38
N LYS A 271 -4.58 -0.53 14.00
CA LYS A 271 -4.19 -1.95 13.81
C LYS A 271 -5.31 -2.97 14.01
N ASN A 272 -6.21 -2.74 14.97
CA ASN A 272 -7.24 -3.72 15.37
C ASN A 272 -8.63 -3.10 15.57
N ASN A 273 -8.83 -1.86 15.14
CA ASN A 273 -10.06 -1.11 15.40
C ASN A 273 -10.57 -0.34 14.18
N PHE A 274 -10.20 -0.73 12.96
CA PHE A 274 -10.74 -0.14 11.73
C PHE A 274 -11.74 -1.11 11.07
N PRO A 275 -12.87 -0.61 10.51
CA PRO A 275 -13.40 0.75 10.64
C PRO A 275 -14.06 1.01 12.01
N ASP A 276 -13.87 2.19 12.61
CA ASP A 276 -14.45 2.56 13.92
C ASP A 276 -15.66 3.52 13.75
N ILE A 277 -16.88 3.01 13.95
CA ILE A 277 -18.13 3.79 13.84
C ILE A 277 -18.08 5.10 14.67
N GLY A 278 -17.36 5.13 15.79
CA GLY A 278 -17.25 6.31 16.67
C GLY A 278 -16.29 7.40 16.17
N HIS A 279 -15.48 7.13 15.16
CA HIS A 279 -14.50 8.09 14.66
C HIS A 279 -15.16 9.16 13.78
N LYS A 280 -14.98 10.43 14.14
CA LYS A 280 -15.67 11.58 13.51
C LYS A 280 -15.47 11.66 11.98
N GLY A 281 -14.36 11.15 11.46
CA GLY A 281 -14.06 11.16 10.03
C GLY A 281 -14.80 10.11 9.19
N TYR A 282 -15.49 9.14 9.81
CA TYR A 282 -16.18 8.06 9.08
C TYR A 282 -17.69 8.26 9.01
N LYS A 283 -18.22 9.12 9.88
CA LYS A 283 -19.66 9.37 10.02
C LYS A 283 -20.32 9.70 8.69
N PHE A 284 -19.64 10.43 7.80
CA PHE A 284 -20.16 10.73 6.47
C PHE A 284 -20.57 9.46 5.70
N TYR A 285 -19.72 8.43 5.65
CA TYR A 285 -20.01 7.22 4.88
C TYR A 285 -21.11 6.37 5.52
N TYR A 286 -21.25 6.40 6.84
CA TYR A 286 -22.39 5.81 7.55
C TYR A 286 -23.67 6.62 7.32
N ASP A 287 -23.61 7.95 7.36
CA ASP A 287 -24.75 8.84 7.14
C ASP A 287 -25.31 8.70 5.72
N TYR A 288 -24.46 8.48 4.71
CA TYR A 288 -24.86 8.16 3.34
C TYR A 288 -25.09 6.66 3.08
N ASP A 289 -24.98 5.83 4.11
CA ASP A 289 -25.26 4.38 4.10
C ASP A 289 -24.47 3.61 3.02
N TYR A 290 -23.16 3.87 2.95
CA TYR A 290 -22.23 3.13 2.09
C TYR A 290 -22.07 1.69 2.58
N ASN A 291 -21.84 0.78 1.64
CA ASN A 291 -21.62 -0.65 1.89
C ASN A 291 -20.20 -0.89 2.43
N ALA A 292 -19.20 -0.28 1.79
CA ALA A 292 -17.80 -0.60 2.01
C ALA A 292 -16.86 0.60 1.80
N ILE A 293 -15.63 0.42 2.27
CA ILE A 293 -14.45 1.20 1.94
C ILE A 293 -13.47 0.25 1.26
N THR A 294 -12.87 0.69 0.16
CA THR A 294 -11.84 -0.06 -0.55
C THR A 294 -10.60 0.80 -0.78
N VAL A 295 -9.42 0.18 -0.67
CA VAL A 295 -8.13 0.81 -0.98
C VAL A 295 -7.36 -0.05 -1.97
N GLU A 296 -6.87 0.56 -3.04
CA GLU A 296 -6.04 -0.08 -4.05
C GLU A 296 -4.67 0.60 -4.12
N LEU A 297 -3.63 -0.23 -4.15
CA LEU A 297 -2.25 0.16 -4.39
C LEU A 297 -1.77 -0.50 -5.68
N ASP A 298 -0.99 0.24 -6.46
CA ASP A 298 -0.26 -0.27 -7.62
C ASP A 298 1.26 -0.18 -7.36
N PRO A 299 1.86 -1.18 -6.71
CA PRO A 299 3.30 -1.24 -6.47
C PRO A 299 4.11 -1.54 -7.74
N SER A 300 3.46 -2.03 -8.82
CA SER A 300 4.14 -2.37 -10.07
C SER A 300 4.71 -1.13 -10.76
N CYS A 301 4.13 0.05 -10.51
CA CYS A 301 4.60 1.35 -11.00
C CYS A 301 6.03 1.70 -10.55
N VAL A 302 6.54 1.06 -9.50
CA VAL A 302 7.94 1.20 -9.02
C VAL A 302 8.62 -0.16 -8.86
N ASN A 303 8.13 -1.19 -9.55
CA ASN A 303 8.68 -2.54 -9.55
C ASN A 303 8.98 -3.11 -8.14
N ILE A 304 8.03 -2.98 -7.22
CA ILE A 304 8.15 -3.53 -5.86
C ILE A 304 7.06 -4.54 -5.57
N GLU A 305 7.32 -5.42 -4.61
CA GLU A 305 6.31 -6.26 -3.95
C GLU A 305 6.22 -5.81 -2.50
N ILE A 306 5.01 -5.55 -2.01
CA ILE A 306 4.78 -5.04 -0.65
C ILE A 306 4.07 -6.06 0.22
N TYR A 307 4.54 -6.21 1.44
CA TYR A 307 3.97 -7.12 2.43
C TYR A 307 4.24 -6.61 3.84
N SER A 308 3.76 -7.34 4.84
CA SER A 308 4.18 -7.22 6.24
C SER A 308 4.30 -8.62 6.87
N ASP A 309 4.75 -8.68 8.12
CA ASP A 309 4.73 -9.92 8.91
C ASP A 309 3.35 -10.58 9.02
N CYS A 310 2.27 -9.81 8.82
CA CYS A 310 0.89 -10.29 8.95
C CYS A 310 0.26 -10.66 7.61
N THR A 311 0.52 -9.90 6.54
CA THR A 311 -0.25 -9.96 5.31
C THR A 311 0.59 -9.58 4.09
N GLY A 312 0.52 -10.37 3.01
CA GLY A 312 1.00 -9.97 1.68
C GLY A 312 -0.04 -9.15 0.91
N TYR A 313 0.38 -8.34 -0.04
CA TYR A 313 -0.54 -7.58 -0.89
C TYR A 313 -0.54 -8.08 -2.34
N SER A 314 -1.72 -8.18 -2.94
CA SER A 314 -1.89 -8.48 -4.36
C SER A 314 -2.55 -7.30 -5.05
N GLN A 315 -1.92 -6.78 -6.11
CA GLN A 315 -2.49 -5.70 -6.93
C GLN A 315 -3.83 -6.04 -7.58
N PHE A 316 -4.19 -7.33 -7.65
CA PHE A 316 -5.45 -7.79 -8.23
C PHE A 316 -6.57 -7.95 -7.20
N SER A 317 -6.31 -7.61 -5.94
CA SER A 317 -7.28 -7.73 -4.85
C SER A 317 -7.22 -6.48 -3.98
N PRO A 318 -8.17 -5.53 -4.15
CA PRO A 318 -8.19 -4.34 -3.35
C PRO A 318 -8.42 -4.70 -1.87
N ILE A 319 -7.88 -3.88 -0.98
CA ILE A 319 -8.14 -3.98 0.45
C ILE A 319 -9.60 -3.57 0.67
N GLU A 320 -10.42 -4.47 1.19
CA GLU A 320 -11.86 -4.26 1.39
C GLU A 320 -12.23 -4.26 2.88
N TYR A 321 -13.00 -3.26 3.30
CA TYR A 321 -13.66 -3.22 4.60
C TYR A 321 -15.14 -2.92 4.44
N LEU A 322 -15.99 -3.81 4.93
CA LEU A 322 -17.42 -3.55 5.04
C LEU A 322 -17.71 -2.59 6.19
N LEU A 323 -18.59 -1.62 5.96
CA LEU A 323 -19.02 -0.67 6.98
C LEU A 323 -20.09 -1.25 7.91
N ASN A 324 -20.87 -2.21 7.42
CA ASN A 324 -21.83 -2.96 8.22
C ASN A 324 -21.36 -4.40 8.31
N SER A 325 -21.74 -5.11 9.37
CA SER A 325 -21.37 -6.52 9.47
C SER A 325 -22.04 -7.33 8.35
N GLU A 326 -21.41 -8.42 7.91
CA GLU A 326 -22.04 -9.33 6.93
C GLU A 326 -23.32 -9.99 7.45
N GLU A 327 -23.55 -9.96 8.78
CA GLU A 327 -24.80 -10.38 9.41
C GLU A 327 -25.93 -9.35 9.24
N GLU A 328 -25.59 -8.09 8.95
CA GLU A 328 -26.53 -7.00 8.74
C GLU A 328 -26.74 -6.70 7.25
N ARG A 329 -25.66 -6.76 6.43
CA ARG A 329 -25.71 -6.41 5.01
C ARG A 329 -24.69 -7.20 4.20
N LYS A 330 -25.15 -7.84 3.11
CA LYS A 330 -24.28 -8.56 2.16
C LYS A 330 -23.32 -7.58 1.46
N SER A 331 -22.07 -8.00 1.25
CA SER A 331 -21.07 -7.25 0.48
C SER A 331 -21.55 -6.94 -0.94
N MET A 332 -21.26 -5.73 -1.42
CA MET A 332 -21.55 -5.31 -2.79
C MET A 332 -20.66 -5.97 -3.85
N PHE A 333 -19.59 -6.65 -3.43
CA PHE A 333 -18.66 -7.37 -4.30
C PHE A 333 -19.04 -8.84 -4.48
N VAL A 334 -20.03 -9.32 -3.72
CA VAL A 334 -20.56 -10.69 -3.81
C VAL A 334 -21.92 -10.68 -4.50
N LEU A 335 -22.04 -11.35 -5.64
CA LEU A 335 -23.32 -11.55 -6.35
C LEU A 335 -24.14 -12.67 -5.71
#